data_AF-A0A8H9TF21-F1
#
_entry.id   AF-A0A8H9TF21-F1
#
_cell.length_a   1.000
_cell.length_b   1.000
_cell.length_c   1.000
_cell.angle_alpha   90.00
_cell.angle_beta   90.00
_cell.angle_gamma   90.00
#
_symmetry.space_group_name_H-M   'P 1'
#
loop_
_entity.id
_entity.type
_entity.pdbx_description
1 polymer ?
#
loop_
_entity_poly.entity_id
_entity_poly.type
_entity_poly.pdbx_seq_one_letter_code
_entity_poly.pdbx_strand_id
1 'polypeptide(L)' 'MFKQHVQGNHTVLSQPKYTNQITLDWFDANYWQQQNKIVGAKKGRATAWFFKQDELTAVLRHYWRGGL' A
#
# COMPACT_ATOMS: atom_id res chain seq x y z
N MET A 1 -1.77 0.82 -19.38
CA MET A 1 -1.92 -0.62 -19.05
C MET A 1 -1.06 -0.94 -17.85
N PHE A 2 -1.55 -1.69 -16.87
CA PHE A 2 -0.76 -2.10 -15.70
C PHE A 2 0.16 -3.27 -16.05
N LYS A 3 1.31 -3.36 -15.37
CA LYS A 3 2.18 -4.53 -15.38
C LYS A 3 1.95 -5.35 -14.12
N GLN A 4 1.82 -6.66 -14.32
CA GLN A 4 1.78 -7.64 -13.24
C GLN A 4 3.20 -8.13 -12.93
N HIS A 5 3.52 -8.22 -11.64
CA HIS A 5 4.72 -8.87 -11.13
C HIS A 5 4.33 -9.84 -10.00
N VAL A 6 4.93 -11.02 -9.99
CA VAL A 6 4.63 -12.07 -9.00
C VAL A 6 5.87 -12.25 -8.12
N GLN A 7 5.67 -12.19 -6.80
CA GLN A 7 6.71 -12.37 -5.80
C GLN A 7 6.20 -13.33 -4.71
N GLY A 8 6.61 -14.60 -4.80
CA GLY A 8 6.08 -15.66 -3.93
C GLY A 8 4.58 -15.85 -4.13
N ASN A 9 3.82 -15.73 -3.03
CA ASN A 9 2.35 -15.78 -3.04
C ASN A 9 1.68 -14.41 -3.28
N HIS A 10 2.43 -13.37 -3.60
CA HIS A 10 1.91 -12.03 -3.84
C HIS A 10 1.92 -11.68 -5.33
N THR A 11 0.85 -11.03 -5.78
CA THR A 11 0.74 -10.45 -7.12
C THR A 11 0.61 -8.94 -7.01
N VAL A 12 1.58 -8.22 -7.58
CA VAL A 12 1.63 -6.76 -7.58
C VAL A 12 1.24 -6.23 -8.95
N LEU A 13 0.27 -5.30 -8.98
CA LEU A 13 -0.11 -4.56 -10.18
C LEU A 13 0.42 -3.13 -10.07
N SER A 14 1.13 -2.67 -11.10
CA SER A 14 1.78 -1.36 -11.07
C SER A 14 1.82 -0.71 -12.46
N GLN A 15 2.14 0.58 -12.52
CA GLN A 15 2.55 1.19 -13.79
C GLN A 15 3.89 0.57 -14.23
N PRO A 16 4.06 0.16 -15.51
CA PRO A 16 5.24 -0.56 -15.97
C PRO A 16 6.58 0.12 -15.62
N LYS A 17 6.61 1.46 -15.63
CA LYS A 17 7.80 2.27 -15.29
C LYS A 17 8.27 2.14 -13.83
N TYR A 18 7.40 1.71 -12.91
CA TYR A 18 7.70 1.64 -11.48
C TYR A 18 7.75 0.21 -10.94
N THR A 19 7.54 -0.80 -11.78
CA THR A 19 7.44 -2.20 -11.32
C THR A 19 8.66 -2.66 -10.53
N ASN A 20 9.87 -2.21 -10.89
CA ASN A 20 11.11 -2.60 -10.22
C ASN A 20 11.43 -1.76 -8.96
N GLN A 21 10.61 -0.75 -8.64
CA GLN A 21 10.80 0.13 -7.48
C GLN A 21 9.86 -0.22 -6.31
N ILE A 22 8.85 -1.06 -6.57
CA ILE A 22 7.85 -1.43 -5.57
C ILE A 22 8.35 -2.63 -4.79
N THR A 23 8.33 -2.53 -3.46
CA THR A 23 8.57 -3.65 -2.55
C THR A 23 7.29 -4.02 -1.82
N LEU A 24 7.20 -5.25 -1.30
CA LEU A 24 6.03 -5.69 -0.54
C LEU A 24 5.83 -4.89 0.75
N ASP A 25 6.91 -4.34 1.33
CA ASP A 25 6.86 -3.52 2.55
C ASP A 25 5.97 -2.27 2.38
N TRP A 26 5.83 -1.76 1.15
CA TRP A 26 4.94 -0.62 0.87
C TRP A 26 3.46 -0.92 1.19
N PHE A 27 3.09 -2.19 1.27
CA PHE A 27 1.74 -2.65 1.62
C PHE A 27 1.57 -2.93 3.12
N ASP A 28 2.59 -2.64 3.95
CA ASP A 28 2.53 -2.69 5.41
C ASP A 28 2.47 -1.26 6.00
N ALA A 29 1.51 -1.01 6.88
CA ALA A 29 1.40 0.28 7.57
C ALA A 29 2.60 0.53 8.51
N ASN A 30 3.20 -0.52 9.08
CA ASN A 30 4.35 -0.40 9.98
C ASN A 30 5.58 0.16 9.24
N TYR A 31 5.80 -0.23 7.99
CA TYR A 31 6.88 0.29 7.14
C TYR A 31 6.81 1.82 7.03
N TRP A 32 5.61 2.36 6.80
CA TRP A 32 5.39 3.81 6.71
C TRP A 32 5.44 4.50 8.08
N GLN A 33 4.96 3.83 9.13
CA GLN A 33 5.00 4.35 10.49
C GLN A 33 6.44 4.51 11.00
N GLN A 34 7.32 3.55 10.73
CA GLN A 34 8.74 3.61 11.12
C GLN A 34 9.49 4.77 10.46
N GLN A 35 9.01 5.25 9.31
CA GLN A 35 9.53 6.43 8.62
C GLN A 35 8.87 7.74 9.08
N ASN A 36 7.98 7.70 10.07
CA ASN A 36 7.15 8.83 10.51
C ASN A 36 6.30 9.45 9.38
N LYS A 37 5.86 8.63 8.41
CA LYS A 37 5.09 9.11 7.25
C LYS A 37 3.59 9.03 7.43
N ILE A 38 3.08 8.26 8.40
CA ILE A 38 1.64 8.16 8.68
C ILE A 38 1.16 9.49 9.27
N VAL A 39 0.19 10.11 8.59
CA VAL A 39 -0.41 11.40 8.98
C VAL A 39 -1.85 11.27 9.47
N GLY A 40 -2.43 10.08 9.36
CA GLY A 40 -3.77 9.82 9.88
C GLY A 40 -4.24 8.39 9.62
N ALA A 41 -5.30 8.02 10.32
CA ALA A 41 -5.98 6.75 10.11
C ALA A 41 -7.49 6.92 10.29
N LYS A 42 -8.27 6.30 9.40
CA LYS A 42 -9.72 6.17 9.58
C LYS A 42 -10.03 4.73 10.00
N LYS A 43 -10.56 4.56 11.22
CA LYS A 43 -10.95 3.26 11.78
C LYS A 43 -12.40 2.90 11.40
N GLY A 44 -12.69 1.61 11.24
CA GLY A 44 -13.99 1.08 10.78
C GLY A 44 -13.86 -0.41 10.42
N ARG A 45 -14.72 -0.93 9.53
CA ARG A 45 -14.66 -2.34 9.05
C ARG A 45 -13.29 -2.74 8.49
N ALA A 46 -12.55 -1.77 7.94
CA ALA A 46 -11.12 -1.89 7.64
C ALA A 46 -10.45 -0.54 7.91
N THR A 47 -9.24 -0.56 8.47
CA THR A 47 -8.46 0.65 8.69
C THR A 47 -7.91 1.17 7.36
N ALA A 48 -8.14 2.45 7.08
CA ALA A 48 -7.44 3.16 6.01
C ALA A 48 -6.36 4.04 6.64
N TRP A 49 -5.12 3.87 6.18
CA TRP A 49 -3.97 4.65 6.61
C TRP A 49 -3.65 5.72 5.59
N PHE A 50 -3.42 6.95 6.04
CA PHE A 50 -2.99 8.06 5.20
C PHE A 50 -1.52 8.35 5.52
N PHE A 51 -0.69 8.44 4.48
CA PHE A 51 0.73 8.74 4.64
C PHE A 51 1.20 9.78 3.64
N LYS A 52 2.22 10.55 4.03
CA LYS A 52 2.85 11.55 3.14
C LYS A 52 4.09 10.98 2.48
N GLN A 53 4.21 11.25 1.19
CA GLN A 53 5.41 11.05 0.39
C GLN A 53 5.61 12.31 -0.43
N ASP A 54 6.63 13.09 -0.10
CA ASP A 54 6.87 14.42 -0.66
C ASP A 54 5.62 15.31 -0.53
N GLU A 55 5.16 15.92 -1.63
CA GLU A 55 3.94 16.75 -1.65
C GLU A 55 2.64 15.94 -1.77
N LEU A 56 2.74 14.61 -1.88
CA LEU A 56 1.59 13.73 -2.09
C LEU A 56 1.13 13.13 -0.77
N THR A 57 -0.20 13.10 -0.59
CA THR A 57 -0.84 12.27 0.44
C THR A 57 -1.43 11.04 -0.23
N ALA A 58 -0.96 9.86 0.19
CA ALA A 58 -1.40 8.58 -0.31
C ALA A 58 -2.23 7.83 0.74
N VAL A 59 -2.95 6.80 0.29
CA VAL A 59 -3.77 5.95 1.15
C VAL A 59 -3.37 4.49 1.00
N LEU A 60 -3.19 3.81 2.13
CA LEU A 60 -3.00 2.36 2.21
C LEU A 60 -4.27 1.72 2.78
N ARG A 61 -4.82 0.74 2.07
CA ARG A 61 -6.00 -0.03 2.47
C ARG A 61 -5.77 -1.51 2.24
N HIS A 62 -6.17 -2.31 3.21
CA HIS A 62 -6.26 -3.75 3.06
C HIS A 62 -7.72 -4.14 2.80
N TYR A 63 -7.96 -4.84 1.69
CA TYR A 63 -9.26 -5.41 1.36
C TYR A 63 -9.20 -6.92 1.57
N TRP A 64 -10.00 -7.40 2.52
CA TRP A 64 -10.18 -8.83 2.74
C TRP A 64 -11.14 -9.39 1.69
N ARG A 65 -10.83 -10.57 1.15
CA ARG A 65 -11.81 -11.34 0.36
C ARG A 65 -12.71 -12.13 1.30
N GLY A 66 -14.00 -12.15 1.00
CA GLY A 66 -15.03 -12.77 1.84
C GLY A 66 -15.69 -11.74 2.76
N GLY A 67 -16.86 -11.25 2.37
CA GLY A 67 -17.85 -10.76 3.31
C GLY A 67 -18.81 -11.90 3.61
N LEU A 68 -19.31 -11.98 4.84
CA LEU A 68 -20.63 -12.58 5.05
C LEU A 68 -21.66 -11.80 4.23
#